data_AF-A0A126ZUJ7-F1
#
_entry.id   AF-A0A126ZUJ7-F1
#
_cell.length_a   1.000
_cell.length_b   1.000
_cell.length_c   1.000
_cell.angle_alpha   90.00
_cell.angle_beta   90.00
_cell.angle_gamma   90.00
#
_symmetry.space_group_name_H-M   'P 1'
#
loop_
_entity.id
_entity.type
_entity.pdbx_description
1 polymer ?
#
loop_
_entity_poly.entity_id
_entity_poly.type
_entity_poly.pdbx_seq_one_letter_code
_entity_poly.pdbx_strand_id
1 'polypeptide(L)'
;MRPLETVRAAYGVTELLAPGAVERLLLGHAPDERARRVIRVLGGRHLVQALVTARGGRTLHRLGGGVDVIHAVTMAALAGADPRRRRAAAVNAAIALVFAAGELR
;
A
#
# COMPACT_ATOMS: atom_id res chain seq x y z
N MET A 1 15.13 -12.52 1.44
CA MET A 1 13.93 -11.69 1.59
C MET A 1 13.22 -12.08 2.87
N ARG A 2 12.96 -11.12 3.74
CA ARG A 2 12.13 -11.27 4.93
C ARG A 2 10.67 -11.50 4.51
N PRO A 3 9.84 -12.11 5.38
CA PRO A 3 8.42 -12.34 5.10
C PRO A 3 7.67 -11.07 4.67
N LEU A 4 8.03 -9.92 5.26
CA LEU A 4 7.41 -8.63 4.94
C LEU A 4 7.63 -8.20 3.48
N GLU A 5 8.83 -8.37 2.95
CA GLU A 5 9.13 -8.04 1.55
C GLU A 5 8.36 -8.95 0.60
N THR A 6 8.25 -10.25 0.92
CA THR A 6 7.48 -11.20 0.12
C THR A 6 6.00 -10.85 0.10
N VAL A 7 5.41 -10.54 1.27
CA VAL A 7 4.01 -10.10 1.36
C VAL A 7 3.81 -8.80 0.58
N ARG A 8 4.70 -7.83 0.75
CA ARG A 8 4.63 -6.57 0.01
C ARG A 8 4.74 -6.78 -1.50
N ALA A 9 5.66 -7.64 -1.94
CA ALA A 9 5.85 -7.94 -3.35
C ALA A 9 4.61 -8.62 -3.95
N ALA A 10 4.06 -9.64 -3.28
CA ALA A 10 2.85 -10.33 -3.73
C ALA A 10 1.64 -9.37 -3.81
N TYR A 11 1.50 -8.50 -2.80
CA TYR A 11 0.49 -7.45 -2.80
C TYR A 11 0.68 -6.48 -3.99
N GLY A 12 1.90 -5.99 -4.20
CA GLY A 12 2.22 -5.09 -5.30
C GLY A 12 2.04 -5.70 -6.69
N VAL A 13 2.37 -6.98 -6.88
CA VAL A 13 2.08 -7.72 -8.12
C VAL A 13 0.58 -7.75 -8.38
N THR A 14 -0.22 -8.04 -7.34
CA THR A 14 -1.67 -8.10 -7.45
C THR A 14 -2.25 -6.74 -7.84
N GLU A 15 -1.81 -5.65 -7.22
CA GLU A 15 -2.23 -4.30 -7.56
C GLU A 15 -1.82 -3.87 -8.99
N LEU A 16 -0.63 -4.30 -9.45
CA LEU A 16 -0.13 -3.95 -10.77
C LEU A 16 -0.86 -4.70 -11.88
N LEU A 17 -1.02 -6.01 -11.74
CA LEU A 17 -1.57 -6.89 -12.78
C LEU A 17 -3.09 -7.01 -12.70
N ALA A 18 -3.66 -6.95 -11.50
CA ALA A 18 -5.08 -7.12 -11.23
C ALA A 18 -5.62 -6.03 -10.27
N PRO A 19 -5.57 -4.73 -10.65
CA PRO A 19 -5.88 -3.60 -9.77
C PRO A 19 -7.30 -3.59 -9.18
N GLY A 20 -8.23 -4.41 -9.70
CA GLY A 20 -9.58 -4.55 -9.15
C GLY A 20 -9.75 -5.71 -8.16
N ALA A 21 -8.79 -6.62 -8.03
CA ALA A 21 -8.96 -7.85 -7.26
C ALA A 21 -9.10 -7.57 -5.75
N VAL A 22 -8.14 -6.83 -5.19
CA VAL A 22 -8.12 -6.47 -3.76
C VAL A 22 -9.28 -5.54 -3.41
N GLU A 23 -9.55 -4.52 -4.24
CA GLU A 23 -10.68 -3.62 -3.98
C GLU A 23 -12.03 -4.34 -4.02
N ARG A 24 -12.27 -5.23 -5.00
CA ARG A 24 -13.52 -6.01 -5.01
C ARG A 24 -13.66 -6.87 -3.77
N LEU A 25 -12.56 -7.45 -3.28
CA LEU A 25 -12.55 -8.25 -2.06
C LEU A 25 -12.86 -7.41 -0.81
N LEU A 26 -12.21 -6.25 -0.65
CA LEU A 26 -12.28 -5.46 0.59
C LEU A 26 -13.43 -4.45 0.62
N LEU A 27 -13.83 -3.93 -0.54
CA LEU A 27 -14.82 -2.86 -0.68
C LEU A 27 -16.13 -3.35 -1.30
N GLY A 28 -16.13 -4.50 -1.98
CA GLY A 28 -17.32 -5.09 -2.60
C GLY A 28 -17.67 -4.54 -3.99
N HIS A 29 -16.90 -3.59 -4.51
CA HIS A 29 -17.09 -3.01 -5.84
C HIS A 29 -15.75 -2.87 -6.57
N ALA A 30 -15.80 -2.74 -7.90
CA ALA A 30 -14.61 -2.51 -8.70
C ALA A 30 -14.20 -1.02 -8.67
N PRO A 31 -12.89 -0.72 -8.74
CA PRO A 31 -12.40 0.65 -8.89
C PRO A 31 -12.84 1.24 -10.23
N ASP A 32 -13.10 2.55 -10.24
CA ASP A 32 -13.20 3.31 -11.48
C ASP A 32 -11.86 3.35 -12.24
N GLU A 33 -11.84 3.85 -13.47
CA GLU A 33 -10.63 3.84 -14.29
C GLU A 33 -9.48 4.66 -13.69
N ARG A 34 -9.81 5.78 -13.04
CA ARG A 34 -8.80 6.64 -12.39
C ARG A 34 -8.20 5.92 -11.19
N ALA A 35 -9.02 5.28 -10.36
CA ALA A 35 -8.59 4.47 -9.23
C ALA A 35 -7.71 3.30 -9.69
N ARG A 36 -8.06 2.60 -10.78
CA ARG A 36 -7.21 1.54 -11.35
C ARG A 36 -5.80 2.02 -11.69
N ARG A 37 -5.66 3.22 -12.26
CA ARG A 37 -4.33 3.80 -12.58
C ARG A 37 -3.55 4.07 -11.29
N VAL A 38 -4.20 4.63 -10.27
CA VAL A 38 -3.57 4.89 -8.97
C VAL A 38 -3.13 3.58 -8.29
N ILE A 39 -3.98 2.54 -8.32
CA ILE A 39 -3.65 1.22 -7.74
C ILE A 39 -2.46 0.60 -8.46
N ARG A 40 -2.34 0.72 -9.78
CA ARG A 40 -1.15 0.23 -10.51
C ARG A 40 0.12 0.95 -10.10
N VAL A 41 0.05 2.27 -9.89
CA VAL A 41 1.19 3.07 -9.37
C VAL A 41 1.56 2.63 -7.96
N LEU A 42 0.55 2.37 -7.11
CA LEU A 42 0.75 1.83 -5.77
C LEU A 42 1.41 0.45 -5.81
N GLY A 43 0.98 -0.43 -6.72
CA GLY A 43 1.60 -1.73 -6.95
C GLY A 43 3.07 -1.61 -7.35
N GLY A 44 3.38 -0.70 -8.27
CA GLY A 44 4.76 -0.36 -8.63
C GLY A 44 5.59 0.13 -7.43
N ARG A 45 5.03 1.01 -6.59
CA ARG A 45 5.66 1.47 -5.35
C ARG A 45 5.95 0.29 -4.41
N HIS A 46 5.00 -0.60 -4.18
CA HIS A 46 5.19 -1.76 -3.31
C HIS A 46 6.29 -2.69 -3.82
N LEU A 47 6.37 -2.92 -5.14
CA LEU A 47 7.45 -3.71 -5.75
C LEU A 47 8.82 -3.05 -5.60
N VAL A 48 8.93 -1.75 -5.90
CA VAL A 48 10.17 -1.00 -5.73
C VAL A 48 10.61 -1.03 -4.27
N GLN A 49 9.69 -0.77 -3.33
CA GLN A 49 10.01 -0.76 -1.91
C GLN A 49 10.43 -2.15 -1.43
N ALA A 50 9.75 -3.23 -1.85
CA ALA A 50 10.15 -4.60 -1.54
C ALA A 50 11.55 -4.97 -2.09
N LEU A 51 11.89 -4.52 -3.29
CA LEU A 51 13.21 -4.75 -3.89
C LEU A 51 14.32 -3.97 -3.18
N VAL A 52 14.05 -2.72 -2.80
CA VAL A 52 14.99 -1.86 -2.07
C VAL A 52 15.23 -2.38 -0.66
N THR A 53 14.18 -2.73 0.08
CA THR A 53 14.34 -3.24 1.45
C THR A 53 14.92 -4.65 1.48
N ALA A 54 14.62 -5.51 0.51
CA ALA A 54 15.23 -6.84 0.40
C ALA A 54 16.75 -6.84 0.22
N ARG A 55 17.29 -5.78 -0.36
CA ARG A 55 18.75 -5.57 -0.52
C ARG A 55 19.32 -4.59 0.51
N GLY A 56 18.49 -4.12 1.43
CA GLY A 56 18.80 -3.02 2.33
C GLY A 56 19.07 -3.44 3.76
N GLY A 57 19.73 -2.54 4.50
CA GLY A 57 19.88 -2.65 5.95
C GLY A 57 18.79 -1.91 6.73
N ARG A 58 18.94 -1.82 8.06
CA ARG A 58 17.98 -1.16 8.97
C ARG A 58 17.59 0.26 8.55
N THR A 59 18.50 1.03 7.96
CA THR A 59 18.22 2.39 7.49
C THR A 59 17.17 2.42 6.38
N LEU A 60 17.26 1.50 5.41
CA LEU A 60 16.29 1.43 4.31
C LEU A 60 14.92 0.95 4.79
N HIS A 61 14.88 0.04 5.77
CA HIS A 61 13.64 -0.33 6.44
C HIS A 61 13.00 0.87 7.16
N ARG A 62 13.75 1.64 7.94
CA ARG A 62 13.24 2.86 8.60
C ARG A 62 12.70 3.89 7.62
N LEU A 63 13.41 4.13 6.51
CA LEU A 63 12.93 5.03 5.47
C LEU A 63 11.66 4.51 4.81
N GLY A 64 11.61 3.22 4.44
CA GLY A 64 10.42 2.58 3.87
C GLY A 64 9.21 2.66 4.82
N GLY A 65 9.42 2.37 6.10
CA GLY A 65 8.40 2.52 7.13
C GLY A 65 7.92 3.97 7.29
N GLY A 66 8.82 4.95 7.21
CA GLY A 66 8.47 6.37 7.20
C GLY A 66 7.56 6.76 6.02
N VAL A 67 7.86 6.27 4.81
CA VAL A 67 6.99 6.50 3.64
C VAL A 67 5.62 5.87 3.86
N ASP A 68 5.56 4.66 4.44
CA ASP A 68 4.30 3.99 4.76
C ASP A 68 3.48 4.76 5.81
N VAL A 69 4.12 5.34 6.84
CA VAL A 69 3.44 6.21 7.81
C VAL A 69 2.86 7.45 7.14
N ILE A 70 3.65 8.16 6.32
CA ILE A 70 3.19 9.36 5.60
C ILE A 70 2.00 9.00 4.69
N HIS A 71 2.09 7.87 3.99
CA HIS A 71 0.98 7.38 3.18
C HIS A 71 -0.26 7.09 4.03
N ALA A 72 -0.11 6.43 5.18
CA ALA A 72 -1.25 6.17 6.06
C ALA A 72 -1.93 7.46 6.56
N VAL A 73 -1.14 8.47 6.94
CA VAL A 73 -1.66 9.77 7.40
C VAL A 73 -2.42 10.48 6.28
N THR A 74 -1.86 10.52 5.07
CA THR A 74 -2.53 11.15 3.91
C THR A 74 -3.82 10.42 3.54
N MET A 75 -3.85 9.09 3.63
CA MET A 75 -5.07 8.31 3.39
C MET A 75 -6.10 8.48 4.52
N ALA A 76 -5.68 8.59 5.78
CA ALA A 76 -6.57 8.92 6.89
C ALA A 76 -7.21 10.31 6.72
N ALA A 77 -6.41 11.30 6.30
CA ALA A 77 -6.91 12.63 5.97
C ALA A 77 -7.92 12.59 4.80
N LEU A 78 -7.61 11.84 3.73
CA LEU A 78 -8.55 11.63 2.62
C LEU A 78 -9.84 10.95 3.08
N ALA A 79 -9.75 9.99 4.00
CA ALA A 79 -10.91 9.31 4.53
C ALA A 79 -11.85 10.25 5.30
N GLY A 80 -11.28 11.23 6.01
CA GLY A 80 -12.03 12.29 6.68
C GLY A 80 -12.61 13.35 5.73
N ALA A 81 -11.91 13.64 4.63
CA ALA A 81 -12.25 14.73 3.71
C ALA A 81 -13.23 14.34 2.58
N ASP A 82 -13.19 13.10 2.10
CA ASP A 82 -14.03 12.64 0.97
C ASP A 82 -14.89 11.43 1.38
N PRO A 83 -16.19 11.64 1.70
CA PRO A 83 -17.11 10.56 2.06
C PRO A 83 -17.24 9.47 0.99
N ARG A 84 -17.08 9.81 -0.31
CA ARG A 84 -17.16 8.85 -1.41
C ARG A 84 -15.97 7.89 -1.41
N ARG A 85 -14.80 8.35 -0.94
CA ARG A 85 -13.56 7.57 -0.88
C ARG A 85 -13.24 7.05 0.51
N ARG A 86 -14.06 7.38 1.53
CA ARG A 86 -13.78 7.09 2.94
C ARG A 86 -13.35 5.66 3.21
N ARG A 87 -14.12 4.68 2.71
CA ARG A 87 -13.84 3.26 2.97
C ARG A 87 -12.55 2.80 2.29
N ALA A 88 -12.38 3.14 1.01
CA ALA A 88 -11.16 2.82 0.26
C ALA A 88 -9.92 3.44 0.93
N ALA A 89 -10.04 4.71 1.34
CA ALA A 89 -8.96 5.43 1.98
C ALA A 89 -8.60 4.86 3.37
N ALA A 90 -9.61 4.51 4.18
CA ALA A 90 -9.39 3.86 5.47
C ALA A 90 -8.69 2.50 5.34
N VAL A 91 -9.07 1.69 4.34
CA VAL A 91 -8.43 0.39 4.06
C VAL A 91 -6.96 0.59 3.66
N ASN A 92 -6.68 1.55 2.77
CA ASN A 92 -5.30 1.87 2.38
C ASN A 92 -4.48 2.36 3.58
N ALA A 93 -5.06 3.21 4.44
CA ALA A 93 -4.39 3.67 5.65
C ALA A 93 -4.04 2.50 6.60
N ALA A 94 -4.96 1.56 6.79
CA ALA A 94 -4.74 0.38 7.62
C ALA A 94 -3.63 -0.52 7.06
N ILE A 95 -3.65 -0.81 5.75
CA ILE A 95 -2.61 -1.61 5.08
C ILE A 95 -1.24 -0.93 5.21
N ALA A 96 -1.18 0.38 4.99
CA ALA A 96 0.04 1.16 5.12
C ALA A 96 0.61 1.12 6.55
N LEU A 97 -0.25 1.23 7.58
CA LEU A 97 0.16 1.08 8.98
C LEU A 97 0.72 -0.32 9.29
N VAL A 98 0.11 -1.37 8.74
CA VAL A 98 0.61 -2.76 8.91
C VAL A 98 2.01 -2.90 8.32
N PHE A 99 2.25 -2.36 7.13
CA PHE A 99 3.57 -2.34 6.52
C PHE A 99 4.57 -1.50 7.32
N ALA A 100 4.19 -0.29 7.74
CA ALA A 100 5.03 0.56 8.57
C ALA A 100 5.45 -0.13 9.87
N ALA A 101 4.51 -0.77 10.57
CA ALA A 101 4.79 -1.50 11.80
C ALA A 101 5.71 -2.72 11.57
N GLY A 102 5.66 -3.34 10.40
CA GLY A 102 6.59 -4.40 10.01
C GLY A 102 8.01 -3.88 9.73
N GLU A 103 8.13 -2.70 9.10
CA GLU A 103 9.41 -2.09 8.74
C GLU A 103 10.14 -1.46 9.93
N LEU A 104 9.39 -0.98 10.94
CA LEU A 104 9.93 -0.24 12.08
C LEU A 104 10.29 -1.11 13.29
N ARG A 105 10.03 -2.41 13.23
CA ARG A 105 10.46 -3.41 14.23
C ARG A 105 11.93 -3.79 14.04
#